data_AF-A0A7J4U901-F1
#
_entry.id   AF-A0A7J4U901-F1
#
_cell.length_a   1.000
_cell.length_b   1.000
_cell.length_c   1.000
_cell.angle_alpha   90.00
_cell.angle_beta   90.00
_cell.angle_gamma   90.00
#
_symmetry.space_group_name_H-M   'P 1'
#
loop_
_entity.id
_entity.type
_entity.pdbx_description
1 polymer ?
#
loop_
_entity_poly.entity_id
_entity_poly.type
_entity_poly.pdbx_seq_one_letter_code
_entity_poly.pdbx_strand_id
1 'polypeptide(L)'
;MNEIDSFWLKDMIVLGQGAPNQTKKLKGRQGRCLCSWSEKTGFVRVFPVPFGYVHDWEIINVEVRRPNDDGRENSFVIFNYETEYDNLSKRIYTQKEVSIRGNKINKKLKRPEQIALLETLAKSEIRCSTLTPT
;
A
#
# COMPACT_ATOMS: atom_id res chain seq x y z
N MET A 1 -6.95 0.91 -27.69
CA MET A 1 -6.79 0.64 -26.25
C MET A 1 -5.33 0.88 -25.94
N ASN A 2 -4.99 1.93 -25.21
CA ASN A 2 -3.62 2.06 -24.72
C ASN A 2 -3.43 0.96 -23.69
N GLU A 3 -2.44 0.09 -23.89
CA GLU A 3 -2.01 -0.87 -22.87
C GLU A 3 -1.61 -0.04 -21.65
N ILE A 4 -2.36 -0.16 -20.56
CA ILE A 4 -1.98 0.51 -19.32
C ILE A 4 -1.03 -0.45 -18.62
N ASP A 5 0.25 -0.09 -18.59
CA ASP A 5 1.27 -0.88 -17.91
C ASP A 5 0.91 -1.06 -16.43
N SER A 6 0.74 -2.33 -16.04
CA SER A 6 0.61 -2.74 -14.65
C SER A 6 1.95 -3.27 -14.15
N PHE A 7 2.19 -3.16 -12.85
CA PHE A 7 3.34 -3.77 -12.21
C PHE A 7 3.03 -4.15 -10.76
N TRP A 8 3.88 -5.01 -10.21
CA TRP A 8 3.72 -5.53 -8.86
C TRP A 8 4.54 -4.75 -7.84
N LEU A 9 3.86 -4.21 -6.84
CA LEU A 9 4.47 -3.80 -5.59
C LEU A 9 4.57 -5.03 -4.69
N LYS A 10 5.80 -5.40 -4.30
CA LYS A 10 6.11 -6.61 -3.54
C LYS A 10 6.66 -6.26 -2.16
N ASP A 11 6.37 -7.12 -1.19
CA ASP A 11 6.84 -7.05 0.19
C ASP A 11 6.51 -5.69 0.85
N MET A 12 5.33 -5.17 0.53
CA MET A 12 4.88 -3.87 0.98
C MET A 12 4.36 -3.98 2.42
N ILE A 13 4.94 -3.20 3.32
CA ILE A 13 4.55 -3.11 4.72
C ILE A 13 3.45 -2.07 4.82
N VAL A 14 2.29 -2.48 5.32
CA VAL A 14 1.16 -1.57 5.55
C VAL A 14 1.47 -0.65 6.73
N LEU A 15 1.48 0.65 6.49
CA LEU A 15 1.72 1.66 7.52
C LEU A 15 0.42 2.24 8.09
N GLY A 16 -0.69 2.11 7.35
CA GLY A 16 -1.98 2.61 7.76
C GLY A 16 -2.91 2.87 6.58
N GLN A 17 -4.15 3.19 6.90
CA GLN A 17 -5.15 3.62 5.93
C GLN A 17 -5.49 5.11 6.12
N GLY A 18 -5.37 5.87 5.04
CA GLY A 18 -5.77 7.27 4.97
C GLY A 18 -7.28 7.45 4.80
N ALA A 19 -7.74 8.69 5.00
CA ALA A 19 -9.15 9.06 5.00
C ALA A 19 -9.89 8.61 3.72
N PRO A 20 -11.18 8.25 3.84
CA PRO A 20 -11.97 7.78 2.73
C PRO A 20 -12.16 8.85 1.66
N ASN A 21 -11.87 8.50 0.41
CA ASN A 21 -12.19 9.31 -0.74
C ASN A 21 -13.35 8.67 -1.50
N GLN A 22 -14.46 9.40 -1.61
CA GLN A 22 -15.51 9.08 -2.57
C GLN A 22 -15.02 9.47 -3.95
N THR A 23 -14.91 8.49 -4.86
CA THR A 23 -14.53 8.78 -6.24
C THR A 23 -15.71 8.54 -7.17
N LYS A 24 -15.97 9.49 -8.08
CA LYS A 24 -17.05 9.40 -9.07
C LYS A 24 -16.93 8.12 -9.92
N LYS A 25 -15.69 7.73 -10.25
CA LYS A 25 -15.35 6.50 -10.99
C LYS A 25 -15.83 5.22 -10.32
N LEU A 26 -16.02 5.25 -9.00
CA LEU A 26 -16.53 4.13 -8.22
C LEU A 26 -18.04 4.18 -7.97
N LYS A 27 -18.79 4.96 -8.76
CA LYS A 27 -20.25 5.11 -8.61
C LYS A 27 -20.67 5.51 -7.18
N GLY A 28 -19.86 6.36 -6.53
CA GLY A 28 -20.10 6.83 -5.16
C GLY A 28 -19.63 5.87 -4.05
N ARG A 29 -19.03 4.72 -4.37
CA ARG A 29 -18.45 3.82 -3.37
C ARG A 29 -17.24 4.48 -2.67
N GLN A 30 -17.10 4.17 -1.39
CA GLN A 30 -16.08 4.73 -0.52
C GLN A 30 -14.82 3.85 -0.51
N GLY A 31 -13.73 4.35 -1.10
CA GLY A 31 -12.41 3.71 -1.04
C GLY A 31 -11.48 4.44 -0.08
N ARG A 32 -10.51 3.74 0.49
CA ARG A 32 -9.43 4.37 1.27
C ARG A 32 -8.11 4.38 0.50
N CYS A 33 -7.24 5.29 0.90
CA CYS A 33 -5.83 5.22 0.54
C CYS A 33 -5.12 4.27 1.52
N LEU A 34 -4.27 3.41 1.01
CA LEU A 34 -3.37 2.57 1.78
C LEU A 34 -1.97 3.16 1.68
N CYS A 35 -1.40 3.51 2.83
CA CYS A 35 0.00 3.90 2.93
C CYS A 35 0.82 2.63 3.13
N SER A 36 1.85 2.43 2.32
CA SER A 36 2.72 1.27 2.42
C SER A 36 4.16 1.63 2.13
N TRP A 37 5.08 0.80 2.58
CA TRP A 37 6.50 1.01 2.37
C TRP A 37 7.23 -0.29 2.09
N SER A 38 8.25 -0.26 1.24
CA SER A 38 9.24 -1.32 1.14
C SER A 38 10.62 -0.72 0.93
N GLU A 39 11.68 -1.47 1.22
CA GLU A 39 13.05 -1.01 1.02
C GLU A 39 13.33 -0.71 -0.46
N LYS A 40 12.75 -1.52 -1.37
CA LYS A 40 12.96 -1.39 -2.80
C LYS A 40 12.21 -0.20 -3.41
N THR A 41 10.99 0.04 -2.98
CA THR A 41 10.08 1.01 -3.64
C THR A 41 9.90 2.29 -2.81
N GLY A 42 10.32 2.30 -1.56
CA GLY A 42 10.09 3.40 -0.64
C GLY A 42 8.61 3.53 -0.24
N PHE A 43 8.24 4.71 0.23
CA PHE A 43 6.88 5.02 0.64
C PHE A 43 5.96 5.18 -0.58
N VAL A 44 4.82 4.50 -0.56
CA VAL A 44 3.80 4.55 -1.60
C VAL A 44 2.39 4.70 -1.04
N ARG A 45 1.51 5.22 -1.87
CA ARG A 45 0.07 5.38 -1.66
C ARG A 45 -0.67 4.56 -2.70
N VAL A 46 -1.50 3.62 -2.25
CA VAL A 46 -2.29 2.74 -3.12
C VAL A 46 -3.78 3.00 -2.88
N PHE A 47 -4.55 3.22 -3.94
CA PHE A 47 -5.99 3.44 -3.83
C PHE A 47 -6.76 2.90 -5.05
N PRO A 48 -8.07 2.60 -4.95
CA PRO A 48 -8.84 2.47 -3.73
C PRO A 48 -8.61 1.11 -3.06
N VAL A 49 -8.62 1.08 -1.73
CA VAL A 49 -8.62 -0.16 -0.93
C VAL A 49 -9.94 -0.27 -0.14
N PRO A 50 -10.62 -1.45 -0.17
CA PRO A 50 -11.78 -1.70 0.67
C PRO A 50 -11.45 -1.64 2.17
N PHE A 51 -12.40 -1.14 2.97
CA PHE A 51 -12.21 -1.08 4.42
C PHE A 51 -12.14 -2.48 5.06
N GLY A 52 -11.28 -2.64 6.06
CA GLY A 52 -11.20 -3.85 6.88
C GLY A 52 -10.47 -5.05 6.25
N TYR A 53 -9.89 -4.90 5.05
CA TYR A 53 -9.23 -6.00 4.37
C TYR A 53 -7.73 -6.16 4.68
N VAL A 54 -7.06 -5.05 4.97
CA VAL A 54 -5.64 -5.03 5.36
C VAL A 54 -5.47 -4.23 6.65
N HIS A 55 -4.51 -4.65 7.44
CA HIS A 55 -4.22 -4.06 8.74
C HIS A 55 -2.77 -3.61 8.83
N ASP A 56 -2.51 -2.69 9.76
CA ASP A 56 -1.18 -2.16 10.01
C ASP A 56 -0.18 -3.29 10.28
N TRP A 57 1.04 -3.08 9.77
CA TRP A 57 2.20 -3.97 9.86
C TRP A 57 2.09 -5.28 9.07
N GLU A 58 1.00 -5.50 8.35
CA GLU A 58 0.89 -6.63 7.42
C GLU A 58 1.80 -6.43 6.20
N ILE A 59 2.33 -7.54 5.71
CA ILE A 59 3.11 -7.57 4.47
C ILE A 59 2.21 -8.03 3.33
N ILE A 60 2.09 -7.19 2.30
CA ILE A 60 1.23 -7.43 1.14
C ILE A 60 1.99 -7.35 -0.18
N ASN A 61 1.45 -8.00 -1.19
CA ASN A 61 1.78 -7.77 -2.59
C ASN A 61 0.53 -7.24 -3.29
N VAL A 62 0.67 -6.25 -4.17
CA VAL A 62 -0.46 -5.67 -4.88
C VAL A 62 -0.06 -5.28 -6.30
N GLU A 63 -0.92 -5.62 -7.26
CA GLU A 63 -0.80 -5.19 -8.64
C GLU A 63 -1.40 -3.80 -8.81
N VAL A 64 -0.59 -2.88 -9.31
CA VAL A 64 -0.96 -1.48 -9.45
C VAL A 64 -0.62 -0.95 -10.84
N ARG A 65 -1.18 0.22 -11.14
CA ARG A 65 -0.86 1.03 -12.31
C ARG A 65 -0.72 2.48 -11.91
N ARG A 66 -0.13 3.26 -12.81
CA ARG A 66 -0.08 4.72 -12.64
C ARG A 66 -1.49 5.32 -12.77
N PRO A 67 -1.92 6.21 -11.86
CA PRO A 67 -3.12 7.00 -12.06
C PRO A 67 -2.91 8.04 -13.16
N ASN A 68 -3.96 8.30 -13.95
CA ASN A 68 -3.91 9.35 -14.98
C ASN A 68 -4.07 10.76 -14.39
N ASP A 69 -4.67 10.86 -13.20
CA ASP A 69 -5.14 12.12 -12.61
C ASP A 69 -4.39 12.50 -11.31
N ASP A 70 -3.33 11.77 -10.93
CA ASP A 70 -2.48 12.08 -9.76
C ASP A 70 -1.01 12.19 -10.19
N GLY A 71 -0.45 13.40 -10.09
CA GLY A 71 0.93 13.69 -10.46
C GLY A 71 1.98 13.24 -9.43
N ARG A 72 1.59 12.81 -8.23
CA ARG A 72 2.55 12.44 -7.17
C ARG A 72 3.26 11.15 -7.51
N GLU A 73 4.59 11.14 -7.55
CA GLU A 73 5.42 9.99 -7.94
C GLU A 73 5.15 8.71 -7.15
N ASN A 74 4.71 8.83 -5.91
CA ASN A 74 4.42 7.70 -5.03
C ASN A 74 2.94 7.28 -4.97
N SER A 75 2.09 7.82 -5.84
CA SER A 75 0.67 7.46 -5.91
C SER A 75 0.40 6.41 -6.99
N PHE A 76 -0.31 5.35 -6.62
CA PHE A 76 -0.69 4.25 -7.50
C PHE A 76 -2.14 3.85 -7.30
N VAL A 77 -2.73 3.31 -8.37
CA VAL A 77 -4.08 2.72 -8.29
C VAL A 77 -4.06 1.22 -8.47
N ILE A 78 -4.92 0.51 -7.73
CA ILE A 78 -5.04 -0.94 -7.92
C ILE A 78 -5.48 -1.22 -9.36
N PHE A 79 -4.84 -2.18 -10.00
CA PHE A 79 -5.18 -2.54 -11.37
C PHE A 79 -6.65 -3.02 -11.46
N ASN A 80 -7.37 -2.58 -12.50
CA ASN A 80 -8.80 -2.87 -12.73
C ASN A 80 -9.77 -2.47 -11.60
N TYR A 81 -9.42 -1.48 -10.77
CA TYR A 81 -10.27 -1.09 -9.64
C TYR A 81 -11.68 -0.60 -10.01
N GLU A 82 -11.85 -0.08 -11.23
CA GLU A 82 -13.13 0.45 -11.73
C GLU A 82 -14.13 -0.67 -12.05
N THR A 83 -13.66 -1.80 -12.56
CA THR A 83 -14.50 -2.93 -13.00
C THR A 83 -14.61 -4.03 -11.94
N GLU A 84 -13.57 -4.20 -11.12
CA GLU A 84 -13.46 -5.31 -10.17
C GLU A 84 -13.57 -4.85 -8.70
N TYR A 85 -14.24 -3.73 -8.44
CA TYR A 85 -14.29 -3.17 -7.08
C TYR A 85 -14.71 -4.17 -5.99
N ASP A 86 -15.74 -4.98 -6.28
CA ASP A 86 -16.26 -5.98 -5.33
C ASP A 86 -15.28 -7.15 -5.08
N ASN A 87 -14.26 -7.28 -5.93
CA ASN A 87 -13.18 -8.27 -5.83
C ASN A 87 -11.81 -7.64 -5.55
N LEU A 88 -11.73 -6.33 -5.26
CA LEU A 88 -10.46 -5.64 -5.03
C LEU A 88 -9.62 -6.26 -3.92
N SER A 89 -10.28 -6.77 -2.89
CA SER A 89 -9.67 -7.53 -1.82
C SER A 89 -8.81 -8.68 -2.35
N LYS A 90 -9.28 -9.43 -3.35
CA LYS A 90 -8.55 -10.56 -3.93
C LYS A 90 -7.29 -10.15 -4.69
N ARG A 91 -7.15 -8.88 -5.06
CA ARG A 91 -5.96 -8.32 -5.71
C ARG A 91 -4.89 -7.86 -4.72
N ILE A 92 -5.21 -7.83 -3.44
CA ILE A 92 -4.28 -7.51 -2.36
C ILE A 92 -3.90 -8.83 -1.69
N TYR A 93 -2.68 -9.28 -1.94
CA TYR A 93 -2.22 -10.58 -1.49
C TYR A 93 -1.44 -10.42 -0.19
N THR A 94 -2.10 -10.69 0.94
CA THR A 94 -1.42 -10.74 2.24
C THR A 94 -0.56 -11.99 2.33
N GLN A 95 0.71 -11.82 2.69
CA GLN A 95 1.60 -12.94 2.96
C GLN A 95 1.08 -13.73 4.17
N LYS A 96 1.20 -15.05 4.13
CA LYS A 96 0.75 -15.93 5.21
C LYS A 96 1.92 -16.62 5.87
N GLU A 97 1.85 -16.77 7.19
CA GLU A 97 2.75 -17.60 7.98
C GLU A 97 1.95 -18.62 8.79
N VAL A 98 2.64 -19.68 9.24
CA VAL A 98 2.02 -20.72 10.08
C VAL A 98 2.28 -20.36 11.53
N SER A 99 1.20 -20.15 12.28
CA SER A 99 1.28 -19.95 13.72
C SER A 99 1.77 -21.22 14.43
N ILE A 100 2.21 -21.08 15.68
CA ILE A 100 2.63 -22.21 16.54
C ILE A 100 1.53 -23.29 16.64
N ARG A 101 0.26 -22.90 16.52
CA ARG A 101 -0.91 -23.80 16.55
C ARG A 101 -1.25 -24.43 15.20
N GLY A 102 -0.43 -24.24 14.17
CA GLY A 102 -0.65 -24.76 12.81
C GLY A 102 -1.61 -23.93 11.95
N ASN A 103 -2.26 -22.90 12.51
CA ASN A 103 -3.18 -22.04 11.76
C ASN A 103 -2.42 -21.08 10.84
N LYS A 104 -2.91 -20.88 9.60
CA LYS A 104 -2.40 -19.86 8.68
C LYS A 104 -2.88 -18.48 9.13
N ILE A 105 -1.95 -17.57 9.39
CA ILE A 105 -2.23 -16.18 9.79
C ILE A 105 -1.54 -15.21 8.81
N ASN A 106 -1.98 -13.95 8.79
CA ASN A 106 -1.28 -12.90 8.05
C ASN A 106 0.09 -12.67 8.67
N LYS A 107 1.12 -12.66 7.82
CA LYS A 107 2.48 -12.26 8.21
C LYS A 107 2.47 -10.79 8.57
N LYS A 108 2.97 -10.47 9.76
CA LYS A 108 3.11 -9.11 10.27
C LYS A 108 4.52 -8.89 10.77
N LEU A 109 5.01 -7.65 10.67
CA LEU A 109 6.24 -7.28 11.35
C LEU A 109 6.09 -7.47 12.85
N LYS A 110 7.10 -8.08 13.47
CA LYS A 110 7.19 -8.19 14.93
C LYS A 110 7.55 -6.84 15.53
N ARG A 111 7.26 -6.64 16.82
CA ARG A 111 7.48 -5.36 17.49
C ARG A 111 8.91 -4.79 17.35
N PRO A 112 9.99 -5.59 17.47
CA PRO A 112 11.34 -5.08 17.23
C PRO A 112 11.57 -4.59 15.79
N GLU A 113 11.00 -5.30 14.81
CA GLU A 113 11.10 -4.95 13.38
C GLU A 113 10.29 -3.67 13.08
N GLN A 114 9.13 -3.50 13.72
CA GLN A 114 8.34 -2.27 13.63
C GLN A 114 9.14 -1.06 14.15
N ILE A 115 9.78 -1.20 15.30
CA ILE A 115 10.61 -0.13 15.89
C ILE A 115 11.78 0.20 14.96
N ALA A 116 12.52 -0.81 14.49
CA ALA A 116 13.65 -0.61 13.58
C ALA A 116 13.23 0.09 12.28
N LEU A 117 12.07 -0.28 11.73
CA LEU A 117 11.50 0.38 10.56
C LEU A 117 11.18 1.85 10.85
N LEU A 118 10.47 2.14 11.95
CA LEU A 118 10.13 3.51 12.33
C LEU A 118 11.37 4.38 12.53
N GLU A 119 12.41 3.86 13.18
CA GLU A 119 13.69 4.56 13.32
C GLU A 119 14.35 4.84 11.97
N THR A 120 14.28 3.88 11.05
CA THR A 120 14.83 4.02 9.70
C THR A 120 14.09 5.09 8.92
N LEU A 121 12.75 5.09 9.00
CA LEU A 121 11.90 6.10 8.36
C LEU A 121 12.17 7.49 8.93
N ALA A 122 12.23 7.65 10.25
CA ALA A 122 12.55 8.91 10.91
C ALA A 122 13.92 9.46 10.50
N LYS A 123 14.94 8.59 10.39
CA LYS A 123 16.28 8.98 9.91
C LYS A 123 16.27 9.39 8.43
N SER A 124 15.43 8.77 7.61
CA SER A 124 15.31 9.11 6.18
C SER A 124 14.68 10.49 5.97
N GLU A 125 13.72 10.90 6.81
CA GLU A 125 13.12 12.23 6.76
C GLU A 125 14.10 13.34 7.15
N ILE A 126 14.98 13.08 8.13
CA ILE A 126 16.00 14.05 8.59
C ILE A 126 17.09 14.31 7.52
N ARG A 127 17.40 13.32 6.67
CA ARG A 127 18.36 13.50 5.58
C ARG A 127 17.82 14.35 4.42
N CYS A 128 16.50 14.43 4.25
CA CYS A 128 15.88 15.20 3.18
C CYS A 128 15.81 16.71 3.50
N SER A 129 15.73 17.08 4.78
CA SER A 129 15.66 18.49 5.22
C SER A 129 17.02 19.19 5.36
N THR A 130 18.14 18.46 5.23
CA THR A 130 19.50 19.01 5.32
C THR A 130 20.12 19.34 3.95
N LEU A 131 19.36 19.12 2.86
CA LEU A 131 19.73 19.49 1.49
C LEU A 131 18.88 20.67 1.00
N THR A 132 18.98 21.83 1.65
CA THR A 132 18.67 23.11 1.00
C THR A 132 19.97 23.72 0.50
N PRO A 133 20.18 23.86 -0.82
CA PRO A 133 21.31 24.62 -1.33
C PRO A 133 21.09 26.10 -1.02
N THR A 134 22.19 26.72 -0.58
CA THR A 134 22.39 28.17 -0.47
C THR A 134 22.52 28.80 -1.84
#